data_AF-A0A171KSS0-F1
#
_entry.id   AF-A0A171KSS0-F1
#
_cell.length_a   1.000
_cell.length_b   1.000
_cell.length_c   1.000
_cell.angle_alpha   90.00
_cell.angle_beta   90.00
_cell.angle_gamma   90.00
#
_symmetry.space_group_name_H-M   'P 1'
#
loop_
_entity.id
_entity.type
_entity.pdbx_description
1 polymer ?
#
loop_
_entity_poly.entity_id
_entity_poly.type
_entity_poly.pdbx_seq_one_letter_code
_entity_poly.pdbx_strand_id
1 'polypeptide(L)'
;MPNLEITPRERSALRAAAHSLHPVVLIGDRGLTDAVIQEIDRNLNAHGLIKVRAGGEDRESREEIIATICEQLSCALVHHLGKMLILYRPAVEKETQAQGRRNNDVYVPKKQAAAGRSAPKPASRRQANAEPAKPARRDLYDTDRPARPTLHKSKTAGRSSLGGNVRRGSSMTLRAGARRGR
;
A
#
# COMPACT_ATOMS: atom_id res chain seq x y z
N MET A 1 12.04 11.83 -29.45
CA MET A 1 10.65 11.33 -29.40
C MET A 1 9.74 12.52 -29.08
N PRO A 2 8.46 12.56 -29.50
CA PRO A 2 7.62 13.72 -29.26
C PRO A 2 7.33 13.91 -27.76
N ASN A 3 7.32 15.17 -27.32
CA ASN A 3 6.92 15.55 -25.97
C ASN A 3 5.46 15.17 -25.74
N LEU A 4 5.15 14.63 -24.57
CA LEU A 4 3.79 14.24 -24.23
C LEU A 4 2.97 15.48 -23.85
N GLU A 5 1.91 15.77 -24.61
CA GLU A 5 1.02 16.89 -24.32
C GLU A 5 -0.05 16.49 -23.32
N ILE A 6 -0.31 17.37 -22.34
CA ILE A 6 -1.33 17.18 -21.30
C ILE A 6 -2.28 18.38 -21.29
N THR A 7 -3.56 18.11 -21.03
CA THR A 7 -4.57 19.17 -20.98
C THR A 7 -4.35 20.08 -19.75
N PRO A 8 -4.79 21.35 -19.80
CA PRO A 8 -4.64 22.26 -18.65
C PRO A 8 -5.30 21.74 -17.37
N ARG A 9 -6.43 21.04 -17.49
CA ARG A 9 -7.15 20.43 -16.36
C ARG A 9 -6.33 19.33 -15.71
N GLU A 10 -5.79 18.42 -16.50
CA GLU A 10 -4.90 17.34 -16.02
C GLU A 10 -3.64 17.91 -15.40
N ARG A 11 -3.03 18.93 -16.03
CA ARG A 11 -1.83 19.59 -15.49
C ARG A 11 -2.06 20.16 -14.09
N SER A 12 -3.24 20.74 -13.82
CA SER A 12 -3.59 21.24 -12.50
C SER A 12 -3.74 20.11 -11.48
N ALA A 13 -4.42 19.02 -11.85
CA ALA A 13 -4.58 17.84 -11.00
C ALA A 13 -3.24 17.17 -10.67
N LEU A 14 -2.37 16.98 -11.67
CA LEU A 14 -1.03 16.42 -11.49
C LEU A 14 -0.14 17.32 -10.63
N ARG A 15 -0.26 18.65 -10.76
CA ARG A 15 0.46 19.59 -9.90
C ARG A 15 0.04 19.45 -8.43
N ALA A 16 -1.26 19.32 -8.17
CA ALA A 16 -1.76 19.08 -6.82
C ALA A 16 -1.26 17.74 -6.26
N ALA A 17 -1.32 16.67 -7.05
CA ALA A 17 -0.80 15.35 -6.67
C ALA A 17 0.71 15.35 -6.39
N ALA A 18 1.50 16.11 -7.16
CA ALA A 18 2.95 16.20 -6.99
C ALA A 18 3.40 17.04 -5.79
N HIS A 19 2.49 17.80 -5.16
CA HIS A 19 2.86 18.65 -4.03
C HIS A 19 3.31 17.82 -2.81
N SER A 20 2.58 16.75 -2.49
CA SER A 20 2.89 15.84 -1.38
C SER A 20 4.06 14.91 -1.64
N LEU A 21 4.52 14.78 -2.90
CA LEU A 21 5.64 13.92 -3.25
C LEU A 21 6.97 14.53 -2.81
N HIS A 22 7.82 13.68 -2.25
CA HIS A 22 9.23 13.97 -2.03
C HIS A 22 10.02 13.78 -3.34
N PRO A 23 11.12 14.55 -3.55
CA PRO A 23 11.98 14.32 -4.69
C PRO A 23 12.61 12.95 -4.62
N VAL A 24 12.46 12.17 -5.68
CA VAL A 24 12.99 10.80 -5.77
C VAL A 24 14.35 10.78 -6.44
N VAL A 25 14.56 11.69 -7.41
CA VAL A 25 15.83 11.83 -8.13
C VAL A 25 16.43 13.21 -7.84
N LEU A 26 17.74 13.22 -7.60
CA LEU A 26 18.55 14.41 -7.35
C LEU A 26 19.59 14.54 -8.46
N ILE A 27 19.56 15.65 -9.20
CA ILE A 27 20.60 16.00 -10.17
C ILE A 27 21.65 16.83 -9.42
N GLY A 28 22.85 16.28 -9.29
CA GLY A 28 23.99 16.95 -8.67
C GLY A 28 24.67 17.95 -9.60
N ASP A 29 25.84 18.41 -9.19
CA ASP A 29 26.58 19.50 -9.88
C ASP A 29 27.11 19.11 -11.26
N ARG A 30 27.29 17.80 -11.50
CA ARG A 30 27.66 17.26 -12.82
C ARG A 30 26.53 17.34 -13.85
N GLY A 31 25.36 17.86 -13.48
CA GLY A 31 24.22 18.04 -14.37
C GLY A 31 23.58 16.71 -14.79
N LEU A 32 22.95 16.75 -15.97
CA LEU A 32 22.25 15.60 -16.55
C LEU A 32 23.27 14.61 -17.14
N THR A 33 23.40 13.45 -16.50
CA THR A 33 24.25 12.35 -16.97
C THR A 33 23.39 11.17 -17.40
N ASP A 34 23.93 10.27 -18.21
CA ASP A 34 23.21 9.08 -18.67
C ASP A 34 22.68 8.20 -17.52
N ALA A 35 23.45 8.11 -16.43
CA ALA A 35 23.03 7.40 -15.23
C ALA A 35 21.77 8.02 -14.59
N VAL A 36 21.71 9.35 -14.55
CA VAL A 36 20.55 10.10 -14.04
C VAL A 36 19.35 9.92 -14.97
N ILE A 37 19.55 9.97 -16.28
CA ILE A 37 18.48 9.73 -17.27
C ILE A 37 17.88 8.33 -17.08
N GLN A 38 18.71 7.30 -16.92
CA GLN A 38 18.25 5.93 -16.67
C GLN A 38 17.54 5.78 -15.32
N GLU A 39 17.93 6.55 -14.32
CA GLU A 39 17.25 6.58 -13.02
C GLU A 39 15.89 7.27 -13.12
N ILE A 40 15.79 8.38 -13.85
CA ILE A 40 14.54 9.08 -14.13
C ILE A 40 13.57 8.14 -14.88
N ASP A 41 14.03 7.43 -15.91
CA ASP A 41 13.21 6.47 -16.66
C ASP A 41 12.65 5.37 -15.76
N ARG A 42 13.50 4.75 -14.92
CA ARG A 42 13.07 3.72 -13.97
C ARG A 42 12.00 4.23 -13.00
N ASN A 43 12.17 5.45 -12.48
CA ASN A 43 11.21 6.06 -11.56
C ASN A 43 9.91 6.46 -12.26
N LEU A 44 9.97 6.98 -13.49
CA LEU A 44 8.78 7.26 -14.31
C LEU A 44 8.01 5.97 -14.62
N ASN A 45 8.70 4.88 -14.91
CA ASN A 45 8.07 3.59 -15.17
C ASN A 45 7.43 2.95 -13.93
N ALA A 46 7.92 3.26 -12.73
CA ALA A 46 7.41 2.73 -11.47
C ALA A 46 6.27 3.58 -10.88
N HIS A 47 6.38 4.90 -10.95
CA HIS A 47 5.48 5.82 -10.26
C HIS A 47 4.57 6.62 -11.20
N GLY A 48 4.94 6.77 -12.48
CA GLY A 48 4.25 7.60 -13.47
C GLY A 48 4.41 9.11 -13.25
N LEU A 49 4.27 9.59 -12.01
CA LEU A 49 4.45 11.00 -11.62
C LEU A 49 5.60 11.11 -10.63
N ILE A 50 6.61 11.90 -10.97
CA ILE A 50 7.80 12.07 -10.12
C ILE A 50 8.18 13.54 -9.93
N LYS A 51 8.88 13.78 -8.83
CA LYS A 51 9.50 15.06 -8.51
C LYS A 51 11.01 14.88 -8.55
N VAL A 52 11.68 15.70 -9.34
CA VAL A 52 13.14 15.69 -9.51
C VAL A 52 13.69 17.01 -8.99
N ARG A 53 14.80 16.98 -8.25
CA ARG A 53 15.47 18.19 -7.80
C ARG A 53 16.72 18.43 -8.63
N ALA A 54 16.80 19.57 -9.32
CA ALA A 54 17.97 19.99 -10.07
C ALA A 54 18.84 20.93 -9.22
N GLY A 55 20.12 20.58 -9.02
CA GLY A 55 21.05 21.38 -8.20
C GLY A 55 21.55 22.68 -8.83
N GLY A 56 21.36 22.88 -10.14
CA GLY A 56 21.86 24.06 -10.86
C GLY A 56 21.18 25.39 -10.49
N GLU A 57 21.94 26.47 -10.48
CA GLU A 57 21.47 27.82 -10.13
C GLU A 57 20.76 28.53 -11.30
N ASP A 58 21.24 28.34 -12.53
CA ASP A 58 20.71 29.04 -13.69
C ASP A 58 19.34 28.53 -14.12
N ARG A 59 18.50 29.43 -14.61
CA ARG A 59 17.16 29.09 -15.11
C ARG A 59 17.22 28.44 -16.50
N GLU A 60 18.08 28.96 -17.36
CA GLU A 60 18.25 28.50 -18.75
C GLU A 60 18.73 27.04 -18.77
N SER A 61 19.75 26.71 -17.97
CA SER A 61 20.25 25.32 -17.84
C SER A 61 19.18 24.34 -17.37
N ARG A 62 18.23 24.78 -16.51
CA ARG A 62 17.10 23.93 -16.10
C ARG A 62 16.12 23.70 -17.23
N GLU A 63 15.83 24.71 -18.03
CA GLU A 63 14.94 24.58 -19.19
C GLU A 63 15.56 23.64 -20.24
N GLU A 64 16.87 23.70 -20.47
CA GLU A 64 17.62 22.76 -21.32
C GLU A 64 17.57 21.32 -20.79
N ILE A 65 17.80 21.13 -19.48
CA ILE A 65 17.70 19.80 -18.84
C ILE A 65 16.30 19.22 -19.01
N ILE A 66 15.25 20.04 -18.81
CA ILE A 66 13.87 19.60 -18.99
C ILE A 66 13.61 19.19 -20.44
N ALA A 67 14.04 20.02 -21.40
CA ALA A 67 13.87 19.73 -22.83
C ALA A 67 14.54 18.39 -23.19
N THR A 68 15.79 18.21 -22.78
CA THR A 68 16.56 16.98 -23.01
C THR A 68 15.87 15.74 -22.42
N ILE A 69 15.37 15.84 -21.18
CA ILE A 69 14.67 14.72 -20.53
C ILE A 69 13.38 14.37 -21.27
N CYS A 70 12.58 15.38 -21.64
CA CYS A 70 11.31 15.16 -22.34
C CYS A 70 11.54 14.54 -23.73
N GLU A 71 12.57 14.99 -24.45
CA GLU A 71 12.92 14.46 -25.77
C GLU A 71 13.37 12.99 -25.75
N GLN A 72 14.14 12.62 -24.72
CA GLN A 72 14.69 11.27 -24.56
C GLN A 72 13.67 10.28 -23.99
N LEU A 73 12.91 10.69 -22.97
CA LEU A 73 12.05 9.78 -22.21
C LEU A 73 10.57 9.86 -22.59
N SER A 74 10.20 10.73 -23.53
CA SER A 74 8.81 10.95 -23.97
C SER A 74 7.86 11.24 -22.79
N CYS A 75 8.29 12.10 -21.87
CA CYS A 75 7.50 12.52 -20.72
C CYS A 75 6.91 13.93 -20.90
N ALA A 76 5.89 14.25 -20.10
CA ALA A 76 5.28 15.57 -20.02
C ALA A 76 5.87 16.39 -18.87
N LEU A 77 6.22 17.64 -19.15
CA LEU A 77 6.46 18.64 -18.11
C LEU A 77 5.12 19.12 -17.55
N VAL A 78 4.88 18.86 -16.26
CA VAL A 78 3.68 19.37 -15.58
C VAL A 78 3.91 20.79 -15.08
N HIS A 79 5.02 20.99 -14.36
CA HIS A 79 5.42 22.27 -13.80
C HIS A 79 6.87 22.20 -13.32
N HIS A 80 7.52 23.35 -13.18
CA HIS A 80 8.79 23.48 -12.48
C HIS A 80 8.64 24.60 -11.45
N LEU A 81 9.08 24.36 -10.22
CA LEU A 81 9.05 25.32 -9.12
C LEU A 81 10.48 25.51 -8.61
N GLY A 82 11.15 26.54 -9.11
CA GLY A 82 12.56 26.77 -8.82
C GLY A 82 13.40 25.55 -9.21
N LYS A 83 14.03 24.91 -8.23
CA LYS A 83 14.88 23.72 -8.41
C LYS A 83 14.11 22.40 -8.51
N MET A 84 12.79 22.42 -8.37
CA MET A 84 11.95 21.22 -8.39
C MET A 84 11.27 21.09 -9.74
N LEU A 85 11.46 19.94 -10.39
CA LEU A 85 10.84 19.58 -11.66
C LEU A 85 9.77 18.54 -11.40
N ILE A 86 8.60 18.71 -12.00
CA ILE A 86 7.49 17.75 -11.92
C ILE A 86 7.29 17.15 -13.30
N LEU A 87 7.60 15.86 -13.42
CA LEU A 87 7.55 15.11 -14.66
C LEU A 87 6.50 14.01 -14.57
N TYR A 88 5.78 13.82 -15.67
CA TYR A 88 4.71 12.84 -15.76
C TYR A 88 4.85 11.97 -17.00
N ARG A 89 4.65 10.67 -16.84
CA ARG A 89 4.52 9.70 -17.92
C ARG A 89 3.32 8.80 -17.59
N PRO A 90 2.37 8.63 -18.51
CA PRO A 90 1.27 7.68 -18.29
C PRO A 90 1.87 6.28 -18.11
N ALA A 91 1.51 5.63 -17.01
CA ALA A 91 1.91 4.25 -16.80
C ALA A 91 1.19 3.38 -17.84
N VAL A 92 1.95 2.58 -18.58
CA VAL A 92 1.37 1.45 -19.29
C VAL A 92 0.81 0.54 -18.20
N GLU A 93 -0.49 0.24 -18.23
CA GLU A 93 -1.13 -0.66 -17.27
C GLU A 93 -0.37 -1.98 -17.23
N LYS A 94 0.58 -2.09 -16.30
CA LYS A 94 1.12 -3.37 -15.90
C LYS A 94 0.05 -3.91 -14.96
N GLU A 95 -0.76 -4.83 -15.47
CA GLU A 95 -1.56 -5.72 -14.64
C GLU A 95 -0.64 -6.20 -13.51
N THR A 96 -0.79 -5.59 -12.34
CA THR A 96 -0.04 -6.00 -11.18
C THR A 96 -0.66 -7.33 -10.81
N GLN A 97 -0.10 -8.41 -11.36
CA GLN A 97 -0.28 -9.74 -10.82
C GLN A 97 0.38 -9.73 -9.45
N ALA A 98 -0.32 -9.12 -8.49
CA ALA A 98 0.00 -9.18 -7.09
C ALA A 98 -0.17 -10.65 -6.71
N GLN A 99 0.89 -11.43 -6.91
CA GLN A 99 1.15 -12.64 -6.15
C GLN A 99 1.50 -12.22 -4.71
N GLY A 100 0.60 -11.47 -4.07
CA GLY A 100 0.48 -11.55 -2.63
C GLY A 100 0.21 -13.02 -2.33
N ARG A 101 1.01 -13.60 -1.43
CA ARG A 101 0.64 -14.87 -0.80
C ARG A 101 -0.85 -14.81 -0.52
N ARG A 102 -1.60 -15.72 -1.12
CA ARG A 102 -3.03 -15.82 -0.82
C ARG A 102 -3.09 -16.01 0.69
N ASN A 103 -4.02 -15.38 1.38
CA ASN A 103 -4.23 -15.55 2.82
C ASN A 103 -4.53 -17.02 3.24
N ASN A 104 -4.41 -17.97 2.31
CA ASN A 104 -4.70 -19.39 2.41
C ASN A 104 -3.46 -20.28 2.15
N ASP A 105 -2.24 -19.71 2.13
CA ASP A 105 -1.03 -20.53 2.14
C ASP A 105 -0.91 -21.21 3.52
N VAL A 106 -0.94 -22.55 3.53
CA VAL A 106 -0.85 -23.35 4.76
C VAL A 106 0.45 -23.03 5.48
N TYR A 107 0.35 -22.46 6.69
CA TYR A 107 1.53 -22.18 7.52
C TYR A 107 2.24 -23.49 7.87
N VAL A 108 3.42 -23.71 7.29
CA VAL A 108 4.28 -24.84 7.63
C VAL A 108 5.21 -24.42 8.77
N PRO A 109 5.17 -25.07 9.94
CA PRO A 109 6.08 -24.78 11.05
C PRO A 109 7.54 -24.96 10.61
N LYS A 110 8.42 -24.03 11.03
CA LYS A 110 9.86 -23.99 10.67
C LYS A 110 10.61 -25.32 10.85
N LYS A 111 10.24 -26.12 11.84
CA LYS A 111 10.81 -27.46 12.09
C LYS A 111 10.46 -28.49 11.00
N GLN A 112 9.28 -28.40 10.38
CA GLN A 112 8.84 -29.34 9.34
C GLN A 112 9.45 -28.99 7.97
N ALA A 113 9.60 -27.70 7.68
CA ALA A 113 10.26 -27.22 6.46
C ALA A 113 11.75 -27.63 6.41
N ALA A 114 12.45 -27.60 7.55
CA ALA A 114 13.85 -28.03 7.64
C ALA A 114 14.04 -29.55 7.45
N ALA A 115 13.01 -30.35 7.73
CA ALA A 115 13.02 -31.80 7.55
C ALA A 115 12.59 -32.24 6.13
N GLY A 116 12.39 -31.31 5.20
CA GLY A 116 12.01 -31.59 3.81
C GLY A 116 10.60 -32.14 3.63
N ARG A 117 9.73 -32.08 4.65
CA ARG A 117 8.35 -32.58 4.58
C ARG A 117 7.40 -31.43 4.23
N SER A 118 6.76 -31.50 3.07
CA SER A 118 5.69 -30.57 2.67
C SER A 118 4.35 -30.95 3.34
N ALA A 119 3.48 -29.96 3.55
CA ALA A 119 2.18 -30.15 4.20
C ALA A 119 1.33 -31.21 3.46
N PRO A 120 0.55 -32.05 4.17
CA PRO A 120 -0.28 -33.06 3.53
C PRO A 120 -1.34 -32.39 2.65
N LYS A 121 -1.38 -32.76 1.37
CA LYS A 121 -2.40 -32.33 0.42
C LYS A 121 -3.77 -32.82 0.94
N PRO A 122 -4.83 -31.99 0.95
CA PRO A 122 -6.14 -32.47 1.37
C PRO A 122 -6.56 -33.61 0.43
N ALA A 123 -6.85 -34.77 1.01
CA ALA A 123 -7.26 -35.95 0.26
C ALA A 123 -8.49 -35.58 -0.57
N SER A 124 -8.38 -35.71 -1.90
CA SER A 124 -9.54 -35.65 -2.78
C SER A 124 -10.55 -36.67 -2.26
N ARG A 125 -11.71 -36.18 -1.83
CA ARG A 125 -12.86 -36.98 -1.42
C ARG A 125 -13.17 -37.96 -2.54
N ARG A 126 -12.72 -39.21 -2.40
CA ARG A 126 -13.09 -40.30 -3.30
C ARG A 126 -14.60 -40.40 -3.28
N GLN A 127 -15.21 -40.24 -4.45
CA GLN A 127 -16.59 -40.64 -4.71
C GLN A 127 -16.73 -42.11 -4.29
N ALA A 128 -17.54 -42.36 -3.27
CA ALA A 128 -17.99 -43.70 -2.92
C ALA A 128 -19.51 -43.67 -3.03
N ASN A 129 -20.01 -44.42 -4.00
CA ASN A 129 -21.41 -44.65 -4.27
C ASN A 129 -22.09 -45.27 -3.04
N ALA A 130 -23.14 -44.63 -2.55
CA ALA A 130 -24.20 -45.23 -1.77
C ALA A 130 -25.43 -44.31 -1.87
N GLU A 131 -26.38 -44.66 -2.73
CA GLU A 131 -27.75 -44.15 -2.62
C GLU A 131 -28.41 -44.79 -1.39
N PRO A 132 -29.07 -43.98 -0.54
CA PRO A 132 -30.31 -44.43 0.04
C PRO A 132 -31.45 -43.46 -0.25
N ALA A 133 -32.62 -44.06 -0.46
CA ALA A 133 -33.86 -43.46 -0.94
C ALA A 133 -34.30 -42.18 -0.19
N LYS A 134 -34.86 -41.23 -0.95
CA LYS A 134 -35.54 -40.03 -0.44
C LYS A 134 -36.84 -40.43 0.26
N PRO A 135 -37.08 -40.10 1.54
CA PRO A 135 -38.45 -40.08 2.05
C PRO A 135 -39.17 -38.83 1.53
N ALA A 136 -40.39 -39.05 1.06
CA ALA A 136 -41.29 -38.03 0.52
C ALA A 136 -41.49 -36.85 1.48
N ARG A 137 -41.59 -35.65 0.90
CA ARG A 137 -42.02 -34.43 1.58
C ARG A 137 -43.38 -34.67 2.25
N ARG A 138 -43.47 -34.47 3.55
CA ARG A 138 -44.73 -34.14 4.22
C ARG A 138 -44.74 -32.64 4.45
N ASP A 139 -45.57 -31.96 3.67
CA ASP A 139 -45.98 -30.58 3.92
C ASP A 139 -46.70 -30.55 5.28
N LEU A 140 -46.16 -29.75 6.21
CA LEU A 140 -46.77 -29.47 7.51
C LEU A 140 -46.93 -27.95 7.65
N TYR A 141 -47.42 -27.30 6.59
CA TYR A 141 -48.28 -26.14 6.79
C TYR A 141 -49.60 -26.68 7.34
N ASP A 142 -49.61 -27.00 8.63
CA ASP A 142 -50.84 -27.00 9.38
C ASP A 142 -50.71 -25.92 10.45
N THR A 143 -51.74 -25.10 10.44
CA THR A 143 -51.89 -23.80 11.07
C THR A 143 -51.89 -23.89 12.59
N ASP A 144 -51.77 -22.73 13.24
CA ASP A 144 -51.93 -22.52 14.70
C ASP A 144 -50.68 -22.73 15.59
N ARG A 145 -49.68 -21.84 15.44
CA ARG A 145 -48.75 -21.54 16.54
C ARG A 145 -48.75 -20.04 16.90
N PRO A 146 -49.14 -19.66 18.13
CA PRO A 146 -49.26 -18.26 18.53
C PRO A 146 -47.90 -17.56 18.63
N ALA A 147 -47.92 -16.24 18.47
CA ALA A 147 -46.76 -15.36 18.45
C ALA A 147 -45.88 -15.47 19.71
N ARG A 148 -44.56 -15.41 19.51
CA ARG A 148 -43.51 -15.56 20.53
C ARG A 148 -43.45 -14.32 21.44
N PRO A 149 -43.62 -14.42 22.77
CA PRO A 149 -43.39 -13.28 23.64
C PRO A 149 -41.87 -13.12 23.87
N THR A 150 -41.38 -11.90 23.70
CA THR A 150 -40.02 -11.51 24.06
C THR A 150 -40.01 -11.02 25.50
N LEU A 151 -39.19 -11.59 26.40
CA LEU A 151 -38.71 -10.87 27.59
C LEU A 151 -37.47 -11.50 28.26
N HIS A 152 -36.40 -10.70 28.30
CA HIS A 152 -35.40 -10.45 29.36
C HIS A 152 -34.71 -11.52 30.25
N LYS A 153 -33.36 -11.43 30.23
CA LYS A 153 -32.40 -11.03 31.32
C LYS A 153 -32.16 -11.94 32.55
N SER A 154 -30.86 -12.16 32.85
CA SER A 154 -30.12 -12.07 34.15
C SER A 154 -28.98 -13.12 34.24
N LYS A 155 -27.70 -12.74 34.40
CA LYS A 155 -26.86 -12.46 35.62
C LYS A 155 -26.54 -13.68 36.52
N THR A 156 -25.23 -13.88 36.79
CA THR A 156 -24.52 -14.23 38.07
C THR A 156 -23.04 -14.54 37.72
N ALA A 157 -21.98 -13.79 38.11
CA ALA A 157 -21.28 -13.60 39.40
C ALA A 157 -20.86 -14.93 40.08
N GLY A 158 -19.62 -15.24 40.51
CA GLY A 158 -18.29 -14.62 40.60
C GLY A 158 -17.45 -15.35 41.67
N ARG A 159 -16.10 -15.43 41.55
CA ARG A 159 -15.04 -15.67 42.59
C ARG A 159 -13.73 -16.13 41.92
N SER A 160 -12.50 -15.97 42.40
CA SER A 160 -11.72 -15.01 43.21
C SER A 160 -10.36 -15.70 43.49
N SER A 161 -9.21 -15.03 43.38
CA SER A 161 -8.08 -15.15 44.34
C SER A 161 -6.84 -14.33 43.90
N LEU A 162 -6.10 -13.89 44.91
CA LEU A 162 -5.03 -12.88 44.93
C LEU A 162 -3.70 -13.36 44.33
N GLY A 163 -2.88 -12.41 43.84
CA GLY A 163 -1.42 -12.53 43.86
C GLY A 163 -0.64 -11.50 43.02
N GLY A 164 -0.26 -10.35 43.62
CA GLY A 164 0.91 -9.47 43.32
C GLY A 164 1.12 -8.91 41.89
N ASN A 165 1.88 -7.86 41.60
CA ASN A 165 2.69 -6.94 42.38
C ASN A 165 3.14 -5.77 41.46
N VAL A 166 3.32 -4.57 42.03
CA VAL A 166 4.25 -3.49 41.62
C VAL A 166 3.89 -2.52 40.46
N ARG A 167 3.95 -1.23 40.82
CA ARG A 167 3.93 -0.01 39.99
C ARG A 167 5.28 0.20 39.25
N ARG A 168 5.26 0.77 38.05
CA ARG A 168 6.18 1.87 37.67
C ARG A 168 5.68 2.60 36.42
N GLY A 169 5.53 3.92 36.52
CA GLY A 169 5.44 4.82 35.37
C GLY A 169 6.76 4.84 34.57
N SER A 170 6.94 5.63 33.52
CA SER A 170 6.32 6.91 33.21
C SER A 170 6.61 7.26 31.75
N SER A 171 5.72 8.02 31.13
CA SER A 171 5.97 8.79 29.91
C SER A 171 7.14 9.77 30.13
N MET A 172 8.29 9.52 29.50
CA MET A 172 9.34 10.53 29.34
C MET A 172 8.93 11.52 28.24
N THR A 173 8.27 12.60 28.65
CA THR A 173 8.27 13.86 27.90
C THR A 173 9.40 14.73 28.42
N LEU A 174 10.53 14.77 27.69
CA LEU A 174 11.57 15.77 27.91
C LEU A 174 11.15 17.05 27.19
N ARG A 175 10.67 18.05 27.95
CA ARG A 175 10.56 19.44 27.48
C ARG A 175 11.32 20.35 28.45
N ALA A 176 12.47 20.79 27.95
CA ALA A 176 13.24 21.99 28.25
C ALA A 176 12.91 22.84 29.50
N GLY A 177 13.92 22.99 30.37
CA GLY A 177 14.58 24.28 30.58
C GLY A 177 13.89 25.33 31.48
N ALA A 178 14.27 25.36 32.76
CA ALA A 178 14.29 26.59 33.54
C ALA A 178 15.50 26.57 34.49
N ARG A 179 16.57 27.27 34.13
CA ARG A 179 17.66 27.61 35.05
C ARG A 179 17.31 28.96 35.70
N ARG A 180 17.20 29.00 37.03
CA ARG A 180 17.48 30.20 37.83
C ARG A 180 18.21 29.76 39.08
N GLY A 181 19.33 30.43 39.35
CA GLY A 181 20.15 30.22 40.53
C GLY A 181 21.35 31.16 40.51
N ARG A 182 21.14 32.40 40.93
CA ARG A 182 21.90 33.05 42.00
C ARG A 182 21.15 34.29 42.47
#